data_AF-A0A7X7Q8Z8-F1
#
_entry.id   AF-A0A7X7Q8Z8-F1
#
_cell.length_a   1.000
_cell.length_b   1.000
_cell.length_c   1.000
_cell.angle_alpha   90.00
_cell.angle_beta   90.00
_cell.angle_gamma   90.00
#
_symmetry.space_group_name_H-M   'P 1'
#
loop_
_entity.id
_entity.type
_entity.pdbx_description
1 polymer ?
#
loop_
_entity_poly.entity_id
_entity_poly.type
_entity_poly.pdbx_seq_one_letter_code
_entity_poly.pdbx_strand_id
1 'polypeptide(L)'
;MALVAALVMVAACSGDDDPESATSADAGSRSETSVRSDGSAPETDEAAAGGWRKVLAPASCKCSDGSPFHYWVRNGDPGKVFFYLEGGGACFSAATCASDTATYTVNLAGDGG
;
A
#
# COMPACT_ATOMS: atom_id res chain seq x y z
N MET A 1 -54.91 9.79 11.42
CA MET A 1 -54.89 9.26 10.04
C MET A 1 -53.99 10.18 9.23
N ALA A 2 -52.80 9.83 8.75
CA ALA A 2 -52.04 8.59 8.75
C ALA A 2 -50.54 8.96 8.64
N LEU A 3 -49.67 8.21 9.33
CA LEU A 3 -48.22 8.21 9.14
C LEU A 3 -47.87 7.64 7.75
N VAL A 4 -46.88 8.21 7.08
CA VAL A 4 -46.08 7.47 6.09
C VAL A 4 -44.61 7.72 6.38
N ALA A 5 -44.00 6.77 7.10
CA ALA A 5 -42.56 6.62 7.22
C ALA A 5 -42.10 5.72 6.07
N ALA A 6 -41.24 6.22 5.19
CA ALA A 6 -40.61 5.42 4.14
C ALA A 6 -39.17 5.08 4.57
N LEU A 7 -38.93 3.79 4.81
CA LEU A 7 -37.62 3.20 5.06
C LEU A 7 -36.73 3.31 3.82
N VAL A 8 -35.51 3.84 3.98
CA VAL A 8 -34.45 3.75 2.97
C VAL A 8 -33.67 2.46 3.23
N MET A 9 -33.81 1.50 2.32
CA MET A 9 -33.13 0.21 2.35
C MET A 9 -31.68 0.35 1.86
N VAL A 10 -30.73 -0.11 2.67
CA VAL A 10 -29.30 -0.19 2.35
C VAL A 10 -29.10 -1.35 1.37
N ALA A 11 -28.68 -1.05 0.13
CA ALA A 11 -28.30 -2.08 -0.84
C ALA A 11 -26.88 -2.57 -0.54
N ALA A 12 -26.79 -3.72 0.13
CA ALA A 12 -25.59 -4.54 0.20
C ALA A 12 -25.49 -5.38 -1.08
N CYS A 13 -24.42 -5.21 -1.85
CA CYS A 13 -24.12 -6.09 -2.98
C CYS A 13 -23.33 -7.31 -2.45
N SER A 14 -24.04 -8.36 -2.07
CA SER A 14 -23.51 -9.72 -2.01
C SER A 14 -23.88 -10.40 -3.33
N GLY A 15 -22.88 -10.91 -4.06
CA GLY A 15 -23.10 -11.62 -5.32
C GLY A 15 -23.71 -13.00 -5.12
N ASP A 16 -24.34 -13.52 -6.18
CA ASP A 16 -24.42 -14.94 -6.52
C ASP A 16 -24.81 -15.07 -8.02
N ASP A 17 -24.20 -16.05 -8.67
CA ASP A 17 -24.02 -16.35 -10.10
C ASP A 17 -25.28 -16.70 -10.94
N ASP A 18 -25.18 -16.55 -12.27
CA ASP A 18 -25.67 -17.55 -13.27
C ASP A 18 -25.21 -17.18 -14.72
N PRO A 19 -25.17 -18.13 -15.69
CA PRO A 19 -24.01 -18.33 -16.55
C PRO A 19 -24.23 -18.12 -18.07
N GLU A 20 -23.09 -18.08 -18.77
CA GLU A 20 -22.84 -18.31 -20.21
C GLU A 20 -23.33 -17.27 -21.25
N SER A 21 -22.38 -16.55 -21.86
CA SER A 21 -22.26 -16.45 -23.33
C SER A 21 -20.95 -15.83 -23.81
N ALA A 22 -20.17 -16.69 -24.50
CA ALA A 22 -19.33 -16.44 -25.67
C ALA A 22 -18.13 -15.45 -25.63
N THR A 23 -16.94 -16.06 -25.62
CA THR A 23 -15.77 -15.84 -26.49
C THR A 23 -15.39 -14.41 -26.89
N SER A 24 -14.17 -14.03 -26.52
CA SER A 24 -13.13 -13.65 -27.50
C SER A 24 -11.76 -13.84 -26.86
N ALA A 25 -11.00 -14.78 -27.40
CA ALA A 25 -9.57 -14.87 -27.16
C ALA A 25 -8.90 -13.70 -27.90
N ASP A 26 -8.29 -12.78 -27.16
CA ASP A 26 -7.22 -11.95 -27.69
C ASP A 26 -5.95 -12.27 -26.90
N ALA A 27 -5.18 -13.22 -27.44
CA ALA A 27 -3.85 -13.54 -26.98
C ALA A 27 -2.89 -12.47 -27.50
N GLY A 28 -2.93 -11.30 -26.87
CA GLY A 28 -1.90 -10.27 -26.99
C GLY A 28 -0.62 -10.75 -26.30
N SER A 29 0.21 -11.50 -27.02
CA SER A 29 1.56 -11.88 -26.62
C SER A 29 2.43 -10.63 -26.44
N ARG A 30 2.52 -10.14 -25.19
CA ARG A 30 3.50 -9.11 -24.83
C ARG A 30 4.76 -9.81 -24.38
N SER A 31 5.77 -9.81 -25.23
CA SER A 31 7.13 -10.20 -24.86
C SER A 31 7.65 -9.24 -23.78
N GLU A 32 7.53 -9.63 -22.51
CA GLU A 32 8.23 -8.95 -21.43
C GLU A 32 9.70 -9.35 -21.46
N THR A 33 10.52 -8.42 -21.94
CA THR A 33 11.95 -8.42 -21.67
C THR A 33 12.12 -8.33 -20.16
N SER A 34 12.46 -9.45 -19.53
CA SER A 34 12.88 -9.47 -18.13
C SER A 34 14.24 -8.76 -18.01
N VAL A 35 14.21 -7.45 -17.78
CA VAL A 35 15.38 -6.75 -17.25
C VAL A 35 15.53 -7.25 -15.81
N ARG A 36 16.53 -8.10 -15.59
CA ARG A 36 16.98 -8.41 -14.22
C ARG A 36 17.54 -7.12 -13.67
N SER A 37 16.74 -6.45 -12.85
CA SER A 37 17.25 -5.42 -11.96
C SER A 37 18.12 -6.17 -10.95
N ASP A 38 19.43 -6.07 -11.13
CA ASP A 38 20.41 -6.50 -10.13
C ASP A 38 20.26 -5.54 -8.96
N GLY A 39 19.27 -5.84 -8.12
CA GLY A 39 19.01 -5.15 -6.87
C GLY A 39 20.12 -5.51 -5.92
N SER A 40 21.28 -4.87 -6.09
CA SER A 40 22.31 -4.84 -5.07
C SER A 40 21.63 -4.28 -3.82
N ALA A 41 21.33 -5.17 -2.88
CA ALA A 41 20.74 -4.80 -1.61
C ALA A 41 21.61 -3.68 -1.01
N PRO A 42 21.02 -2.58 -0.52
CA PRO A 42 21.79 -1.52 0.10
C PRO A 42 22.64 -2.15 1.21
N GLU A 43 23.93 -1.81 1.20
CA GLU A 43 24.90 -2.33 2.16
C GLU A 43 24.34 -2.19 3.57
N THR A 44 24.31 -3.33 4.25
CA THR A 44 23.68 -3.46 5.56
C THR A 44 24.64 -2.86 6.58
N ASP A 45 24.35 -1.64 7.02
CA ASP A 45 24.84 -1.15 8.32
C ASP A 45 24.43 -2.20 9.37
N GLU A 46 25.42 -2.80 10.03
CA GLU A 46 25.22 -3.90 10.98
C GLU A 46 24.18 -3.49 12.03
N ALA A 47 23.02 -4.14 11.96
CA ALA A 47 21.96 -3.94 12.94
C ALA A 47 22.47 -4.42 14.31
N ALA A 48 22.54 -3.51 15.28
CA ALA A 48 22.74 -3.85 16.68
C ALA A 48 21.75 -4.95 17.07
N ALA A 49 22.27 -6.10 17.52
CA ALA A 49 21.49 -7.28 17.81
C ALA A 49 20.35 -6.93 18.82
N GLY A 50 19.11 -6.93 18.32
CA GLY A 50 17.89 -6.77 19.12
C GLY A 50 17.07 -5.48 18.88
N GLY A 51 17.62 -4.46 18.22
CA GLY A 51 16.94 -3.18 17.98
C GLY A 51 16.26 -3.07 16.62
N TRP A 52 15.29 -2.16 16.50
CA TRP A 52 14.83 -1.68 15.19
C TRP A 52 15.89 -0.75 14.59
N ARG A 53 16.19 -0.94 13.30
CA ARG A 53 17.09 -0.09 12.52
C ARG A 53 16.34 0.57 11.39
N LYS A 54 16.53 1.88 11.24
CA LYS A 54 16.00 2.66 10.11
C LYS A 54 16.82 2.38 8.86
N VAL A 55 16.14 2.11 7.76
CA VAL A 55 16.73 1.92 6.43
C VAL A 55 16.17 2.97 5.50
N LEU A 56 17.06 3.82 4.98
CA LEU A 56 16.70 4.82 3.97
C LEU A 56 16.57 4.14 2.61
N ALA A 57 15.48 4.43 1.91
CA ALA A 57 15.32 3.97 0.54
C ALA A 57 16.19 4.80 -0.42
N PRO A 58 16.46 4.29 -1.65
CA PRO A 58 17.13 5.07 -2.68
C PRO A 58 16.40 6.39 -2.96
N ALA A 59 17.13 7.42 -3.40
CA ALA A 59 16.57 8.77 -3.58
C ALA A 59 15.39 8.86 -4.57
N SER A 60 15.21 7.86 -5.45
CA SER A 60 14.06 7.74 -6.34
C SER A 60 12.76 7.37 -5.61
N CYS A 61 12.84 6.80 -4.41
CA CYS A 61 11.70 6.39 -3.59
C CYS A 61 11.34 7.51 -2.61
N LYS A 62 10.13 8.03 -2.72
CA LYS A 62 9.68 9.23 -2.02
C LYS A 62 8.26 9.07 -1.52
N CYS A 63 7.91 9.80 -0.46
CA CYS A 63 6.53 10.02 -0.06
C CYS A 63 5.83 10.96 -1.04
N SER A 64 4.50 11.10 -0.92
CA SER A 64 3.68 11.95 -1.80
C SER A 64 4.01 13.44 -1.73
N ASP A 65 4.65 13.88 -0.65
CA ASP A 65 5.17 15.25 -0.44
C ASP A 65 6.60 15.45 -0.96
N GLY A 66 7.22 14.40 -1.51
CA GLY A 66 8.59 14.41 -2.00
C GLY A 66 9.66 14.16 -0.94
N SER A 67 9.29 13.98 0.34
CA SER A 67 10.24 13.61 1.38
C SER A 67 10.82 12.19 1.15
N PRO A 68 12.05 11.90 1.63
CA PRO A 68 12.64 10.57 1.48
C PRO A 68 11.83 9.49 2.19
N PHE A 69 11.55 8.38 1.49
CA PHE A 69 10.94 7.21 2.11
C PHE A 69 11.95 6.42 2.95
N HIS A 70 11.49 5.81 4.03
CA HIS A 70 12.29 4.91 4.85
C HIS A 70 11.41 3.81 5.46
N TYR A 71 12.04 2.75 5.95
CA TYR A 71 11.38 1.67 6.69
C TYR A 71 12.25 1.19 7.84
N TRP A 72 11.67 0.41 8.74
CA TRP A 72 12.35 -0.15 9.89
C TRP A 72 12.53 -1.65 9.75
N VAL A 73 13.72 -2.14 10.09
CA VAL A 73 14.06 -3.57 10.07
C VAL A 73 14.52 -3.99 11.45
N ARG A 74 14.08 -5.16 11.89
CA ARG A 74 14.61 -5.82 13.08
C ARG A 74 14.86 -7.28 12.76
N ASN A 75 16.03 -7.77 13.13
CA ASN A 75 16.39 -9.18 12.94
C ASN A 75 15.53 -10.04 13.88
N GLY A 76 14.85 -11.03 13.29
CA GLY A 76 14.05 -12.03 14.01
C GLY A 76 14.52 -13.44 13.69
N ASP A 77 13.61 -14.41 13.76
CA ASP A 77 13.85 -15.78 13.29
C ASP A 77 14.17 -15.78 11.78
N PRO A 78 15.36 -16.24 11.33
CA PRO A 78 15.74 -16.21 9.91
C PRO A 78 14.89 -17.12 9.02
N GLY A 79 14.14 -18.07 9.59
CA GLY A 79 13.18 -18.89 8.86
C GLY A 79 11.81 -18.24 8.67
N LYS A 80 11.60 -17.02 9.17
CA LYS A 80 10.32 -16.31 9.14
C LYS A 80 10.51 -14.85 8.76
N VAL A 81 9.59 -14.35 7.93
CA VAL A 81 9.56 -12.94 7.55
C VAL A 81 8.21 -12.35 7.93
N PHE A 82 8.24 -11.20 8.61
CA PHE A 82 7.07 -10.38 8.87
C PHE A 82 7.24 -9.05 8.16
N PHE A 83 6.26 -8.69 7.34
CA PHE A 83 6.23 -7.44 6.60
C PHE A 83 4.95 -6.70 6.94
N TYR A 84 5.08 -5.51 7.53
CA TYR A 84 3.97 -4.69 7.97
C TYR A 84 3.93 -3.39 7.16
N LEU A 85 2.76 -3.10 6.60
CA LEU A 85 2.46 -1.86 5.91
C LEU A 85 1.46 -1.09 6.76
N GLU A 86 1.87 0.10 7.21
CA GLU A 86 1.00 0.98 7.98
C GLU A 86 -0.22 1.39 7.15
N GLY A 87 -1.36 1.56 7.82
CA GLY A 87 -2.62 1.92 7.18
C GLY A 87 -2.76 3.43 6.99
N GLY A 88 -3.99 3.94 7.04
CA GLY A 88 -4.24 5.39 6.99
C GLY A 88 -5.13 5.87 5.83
N GLY A 89 -5.84 4.98 5.14
CA GLY A 89 -6.71 5.35 4.04
C GLY A 89 -5.95 5.67 2.75
N ALA A 90 -6.59 6.39 1.83
CA ALA A 90 -6.01 6.78 0.55
C ALA A 90 -6.68 8.02 -0.02
N CYS A 91 -5.99 8.70 -0.93
CA CYS A 91 -6.50 9.82 -1.71
C CYS A 91 -6.37 9.51 -3.21
N PHE A 92 -7.29 10.03 -4.03
CA PHE A 92 -7.42 9.65 -5.45
C PHE A 92 -7.58 10.85 -6.39
N SER A 93 -7.44 12.06 -5.87
CA SER A 93 -7.53 13.31 -6.62
C SER A 93 -6.66 14.37 -5.97
N ALA A 94 -6.24 15.37 -6.72
CA ALA A 94 -5.47 16.48 -6.17
C ALA A 94 -6.16 17.15 -4.97
N ALA A 95 -7.49 17.30 -5.04
CA ALA A 95 -8.29 17.88 -3.96
C ALA A 95 -8.33 16.99 -2.70
N THR A 96 -8.30 15.66 -2.83
CA THR A 96 -8.31 14.74 -1.68
C THR A 96 -6.91 14.42 -1.17
N CYS A 97 -5.87 14.68 -1.96
CA CYS A 97 -4.47 14.50 -1.56
C CYS A 97 -3.85 15.78 -0.98
N ALA A 98 -4.60 16.88 -0.91
CA ALA A 98 -4.10 18.13 -0.35
C ALA A 98 -3.77 17.96 1.14
N SER A 99 -2.71 18.64 1.59
CA SER A 99 -2.11 18.44 2.92
C SER A 99 -3.01 18.86 4.09
N ASP A 100 -4.06 19.63 3.81
CA ASP A 100 -5.06 20.13 4.75
C ASP A 100 -6.29 19.21 4.86
N THR A 101 -6.28 18.06 4.20
CA THR A 101 -7.40 17.10 4.22
C THR A 101 -7.22 16.03 5.29
N ALA A 102 -8.34 15.46 5.76
CA ALA A 102 -8.33 14.35 6.71
C ALA A 102 -7.73 13.04 6.15
N THR A 103 -7.52 12.96 4.83
CA THR A 103 -6.97 11.81 4.11
C THR A 103 -5.45 11.89 3.94
N TYR A 104 -4.81 12.98 4.39
CA TYR A 104 -3.37 13.16 4.33
C TYR A 104 -2.78 13.20 5.75
N THR A 105 -1.93 12.23 6.07
CA THR A 105 -1.24 12.15 7.37
C THR A 105 0.25 11.95 7.15
N VAL A 106 1.07 12.77 7.81
CA VAL A 106 2.53 12.59 7.86
C VAL A 106 2.89 11.95 9.19
N ASN A 107 2.90 10.62 9.22
CA ASN A 107 3.22 9.84 10.43
C ASN A 107 4.75 9.74 10.63
N LEU A 108 5.40 10.85 10.98
CA LEU A 108 6.82 10.88 11.41
C LEU A 108 6.99 10.68 12.92
N ALA A 109 5.89 10.56 13.68
CA ALA A 109 5.93 10.46 15.14
C ALA A 109 6.66 9.20 15.66
N GLY A 110 6.91 8.19 14.81
CA GLY A 110 7.68 6.99 15.12
C GLY A 110 9.18 7.06 14.77
N ASP A 111 9.70 8.23 14.36
CA ASP A 111 11.10 8.38 13.95
C ASP A 111 12.12 8.48 15.09
N GLY A 112 11.65 8.55 16.33
CA GLY A 112 12.46 8.33 17.53
C GLY A 112 12.16 6.93 18.07
N GLY A 113 13.10 6.00 17.88
CA GLY A 113 12.98 4.61 18.36
C GLY A 113 12.88 4.47 19.88
#